data_AF-A0A1H6UG45-F1
#
_entry.id   AF-A0A1H6UG45-F1
#
_cell.length_a   1.000
_cell.length_b   1.000
_cell.length_c   1.000
_cell.angle_alpha   90.00
_cell.angle_beta   90.00
_cell.angle_gamma   90.00
#
_symmetry.space_group_name_H-M   'P 1'
#
loop_
_entity.id
_entity.type
_entity.pdbx_description
1 polymer ?
#
loop_
_entity_poly.entity_id
_entity_poly.type
_entity_poly.pdbx_seq_one_letter_code
_entity_poly.pdbx_strand_id
1 'polypeptide(L)' 'MEQPAGFIFAVDAVTRHVMSARPDAPVRPDPPRAARLLATRRLAAGALRRLADQIQPTALPARTTCTQ' A
#
# COMPACT_ATOMS: atom_id res chain seq x y z
N MET A 1 2.85 -13.55 -19.72
CA MET A 1 3.10 -12.17 -20.22
C MET A 1 3.74 -11.41 -19.08
N GLU A 2 5.06 -11.25 -19.14
CA GLU A 2 5.85 -10.34 -18.29
C GLU A 2 5.15 -8.98 -18.30
N GLN A 3 4.65 -8.49 -17.17
CA GLN A 3 3.88 -7.25 -17.15
C GLN A 3 4.84 -6.06 -17.34
N PRO A 4 4.89 -5.42 -18.52
CA PRO A 4 5.85 -4.34 -18.79
C PRO A 4 5.63 -3.14 -17.86
N ALA A 5 4.41 -2.99 -17.34
CA ALA A 5 4.07 -1.99 -16.35
C ALA A 5 4.91 -2.08 -15.07
N GLY A 6 5.16 -3.30 -14.56
CA GLY A 6 5.95 -3.49 -13.34
C GLY A 6 7.39 -3.01 -13.50
N PHE A 7 7.98 -3.28 -14.65
CA PHE A 7 9.32 -2.79 -15.00
C PHE A 7 9.36 -1.26 -15.11
N ILE A 8 8.38 -0.66 -15.80
CA ILE A 8 8.29 0.81 -15.95
C ILE A 8 8.14 1.48 -14.58
N PHE A 9 7.30 0.95 -13.68
CA PHE A 9 7.14 1.48 -12.33
C PHE A 9 8.41 1.36 -11.49
N ALA A 10 9.12 0.23 -11.60
CA ALA A 10 10.38 0.03 -10.90
C ALA A 10 11.43 1.07 -11.34
N VAL A 11 11.57 1.30 -12.66
CA VAL A 11 12.52 2.28 -13.21
C VAL A 11 12.16 3.71 -12.78
N ASP A 12 10.89 4.10 -12.83
CA ASP A 12 10.43 5.44 -12.39
C ASP A 12 10.72 5.66 -10.89
N ALA A 13 10.45 4.66 -10.06
CA ALA A 13 10.69 4.73 -8.62
C ALA A 13 12.18 4.89 -8.29
N VAL A 14 13.05 4.11 -8.93
CA VAL A 14 14.51 4.19 -8.74
C VAL A 14 15.03 5.54 -9.23
N THR A 15 14.60 5.98 -10.41
CA THR A 15 15.02 7.26 -11.00
C THR A 15 14.64 8.42 -10.07
N ARG A 16 13.41 8.44 -9.57
CA ARG A 16 12.95 9.48 -8.63
C ARG A 16 13.77 9.47 -7.34
N HIS A 17 14.03 8.29 -6.77
CA HIS A 17 14.80 8.15 -5.53
C HIS A 17 16.22 8.71 -5.67
N VAL A 18 16.95 8.28 -6.70
CA VAL A 18 18.33 8.72 -6.96
C VAL A 18 18.40 10.22 -7.22
N MET A 19 17.47 10.76 -8.02
CA MET A 19 17.46 12.19 -8.33
C MET A 19 17.09 13.05 -7.12
N SER A 20 16.21 12.57 -6.22
CA SER A 20 15.89 13.26 -4.97
C SER A 20 16.99 13.21 -3.92
N ALA A 21 17.87 12.19 -3.96
CA ALA A 21 18.98 12.03 -3.02
C ALA A 21 20.20 12.88 -3.38
N ARG A 22 20.18 13.60 -4.52
CA ARG A 22 21.28 14.48 -4.90
C ARG A 22 21.38 15.67 -3.94
N PRO A 23 22.60 16.09 -3.58
CA PRO A 23 22.82 17.22 -2.67
C PRO A 23 22.23 18.53 -3.23
N ASP A 24 22.19 18.68 -4.56
CA ASP A 24 21.67 19.86 -5.25
C ASP A 24 20.18 19.73 -5.65
N ALA A 25 19.49 18.66 -5.23
CA ALA A 25 18.11 18.47 -5.60
C ALA A 25 17.23 19.57 -4.98
N PRO A 26 16.28 20.15 -5.74
CA PRO A 26 15.36 21.13 -5.18
C PRO A 26 14.53 20.49 -4.07
N VAL A 27 14.68 21.00 -2.84
CA VAL A 27 13.91 20.55 -1.68
C VAL A 27 12.47 21.04 -1.84
N ARG A 28 11.60 20.13 -2.25
CA ARG A 28 10.15 20.39 -2.25
C ARG A 28 9.59 19.99 -0.89
N PRO A 29 8.95 20.91 -0.13
CA PRO A 29 8.26 20.53 1.09
C PRO A 29 7.18 19.49 0.77
N ASP A 30 7.13 18.42 1.55
CA ASP A 30 6.10 17.39 1.40
C ASP A 30 4.72 18.05 1.61
N PRO A 31 3.79 17.98 0.64
CA PRO A 31 2.48 18.58 0.83
C PRO A 31 1.82 18.02 2.10
N PRO A 32 1.18 18.87 2.92
CA PRO A 32 0.47 18.41 4.10
C PRO A 32 -0.55 17.35 3.67
N ARG A 33 -0.39 16.13 4.18
CA ARG A 33 -1.21 14.97 3.84
C ARG A 33 -2.68 15.40 3.96
N ALA A 34 -3.39 15.44 2.84
CA ALA A 34 -4.70 16.07 2.77
C ALA A 34 -5.66 15.45 3.81
N ALA A 35 -5.86 16.15 4.92
CA ALA A 35 -6.69 15.69 6.04
C ALA A 35 -8.15 15.43 5.61
N ARG A 36 -8.58 16.10 4.53
CA ARG A 36 -9.90 15.91 3.92
C ARG A 36 -10.17 14.48 3.46
N LEU A 37 -9.13 13.70 3.14
CA LEU A 37 -9.27 12.30 2.73
C LEU A 37 -9.19 11.30 3.89
N LEU A 38 -8.93 11.74 5.12
CA LEU A 38 -8.86 10.81 6.26
C LEU A 38 -10.22 10.18 6.56
N ALA A 39 -11.29 10.97 6.51
CA ALA A 39 -12.65 10.47 6.76
C ALA A 39 -13.08 9.46 5.68
N THR A 40 -12.89 9.79 4.41
CA THR A 40 -13.24 8.91 3.29
C THR A 40 -12.37 7.64 3.27
N ARG A 41 -11.07 7.73 3.60
CA ARG A 41 -10.20 6.56 3.75
C ARG A 41 -10.65 5.65 4.89
N ARG A 42 -11.07 6.19 6.04
CA ARG A 42 -11.59 5.39 7.16
C ARG A 42 -12.89 4.68 6.79
N LEU A 43 -13.79 5.39 6.11
CA LEU A 43 -15.04 4.80 5.62
C LEU A 43 -14.78 3.69 4.60
N ALA A 44 -13.90 3.93 3.62
CA ALA A 44 -13.51 2.95 2.62
C ALA A 44 -12.85 1.72 3.27
N ALA A 45 -11.92 1.93 4.22
CA ALA A 45 -11.29 0.85 4.96
C ALA A 45 -12.32 0.00 5.75
N GLY A 46 -13.30 0.65 6.39
CA GLY A 46 -14.38 -0.04 7.09
C GLY A 46 -15.28 -0.85 6.15
N ALA A 47 -15.66 -0.28 5.00
CA ALA A 47 -16.47 -0.97 3.99
C ALA A 47 -15.72 -2.18 3.41
N LEU A 48 -14.44 -2.02 3.07
CA LEU A 48 -13.58 -3.11 2.59
C LEU A 48 -13.41 -4.20 3.64
N ARG A 49 -13.28 -3.83 4.93
CA ARG A 49 -13.19 -4.83 6.00
C ARG A 49 -14.47 -5.63 6.14
N ARG A 50 -15.64 -4.99 6.12
CA ARG A 50 -16.94 -5.69 6.17
C ARG A 50 -17.14 -6.59 4.96
N LEU A 51 -16.74 -6.12 3.78
CA LEU A 51 -16.81 -6.91 2.56
C LEU A 51 -15.87 -8.12 2.64
N ALA A 52 -14.66 -7.95 3.15
CA ALA A 52 -13.76 -9.06 3.42
C ALA A 52 -14.41 -10.04 4.41
N ASP A 53 -14.93 -9.55 5.55
CA ASP A 53 -15.58 -10.39 6.55
C ASP A 53 -16.81 -11.14 6.00
N GLN A 54 -17.51 -10.58 5.00
CA GLN A 54 -18.65 -11.25 4.32
C GLN A 54 -18.21 -12.29 3.29
N ILE A 55 -17.14 -12.01 2.54
CA ILE A 55 -16.64 -12.91 1.49
C ILE A 55 -15.82 -14.03 2.11
N GLN A 56 -15.17 -13.79 3.24
CA GLN A 56 -14.31 -14.79 3.88
C GLN A 56 -15.18 -15.91 4.45
N PRO A 57 -15.12 -17.14 3.89
CA PRO A 57 -15.75 -18.28 4.54
C PRO A 57 -15.14 -18.44 5.93
N THR A 58 -15.97 -18.74 6.94
CA THR A 58 -15.57 -18.91 8.34
C THR A 58 -14.22 -19.61 8.41
N ALA A 59 -13.19 -18.87 8.82
CA ALA A 59 -11.86 -19.43 9.01
C ALA A 59 -12.00 -20.52 10.07
N LEU A 60 -11.98 -21.78 9.64
CA LEU A 60 -11.92 -22.92 10.53
C LEU A 60 -10.71 -22.69 11.45
N PRO A 61 -10.87 -22.84 12.78
CA PRO A 61 -9.76 -22.67 13.69
C PRO A 61 -8.62 -23.57 13.22
N ALA A 62 -7.50 -22.97 12.84
CA ALA A 62 -6.31 -23.70 12.48
C ALA A 62 -5.95 -24.56 13.69
N ARG A 63 -6.06 -25.89 13.54
CA ARG A 63 -5.60 -26.83 14.57
C ARG A 63 -4.12 -26.53 14.80
N THR A 64 -3.81 -25.97 15.95
CA THR A 64 -2.45 -25.95 16.49
C THR A 64 -2.10 -27.39 16.88
N THR A 65 -1.77 -28.24 15.91
CA THR A 65 -1.02 -29.45 16.21
C THR A 65 0.41 -29.03 16.48
N CYS A 66 0.66 -28.63 17.73
CA CYS A 66 1.98 -28.60 18.30
C CYS A 66 2.38 -30.08 18.47
N THR A 67 3.18 -30.60 17.55
CA THR A 67 3.90 -31.86 17.76
C THR A 67 5.31 -31.51 18.20
N GLN A 68 5.53 -31.76 19.49
CA GLN A 68 6.84 -31.82 20.14
C GLN A 68 7.63 -33.04 19.64
#